data_AF-A0A9Q4B4J3-F1
#
_entry.id   AF-A0A9Q4B4J3-F1
#
_cell.length_a   1.000
_cell.length_b   1.000
_cell.length_c   1.000
_cell.angle_alpha   90.00
_cell.angle_beta   90.00
_cell.angle_gamma   90.00
#
_symmetry.space_group_name_H-M   'P 1'
#
loop_
_entity.id
_entity.type
_entity.pdbx_description
1 polymer ?
#
loop_
_entity_poly.entity_id
_entity_poly.type
_entity_poly.pdbx_seq_one_letter_code
_entity_poly.pdbx_strand_id
1 'polypeptide(L)'
;MKKTLLVSCLILGLLVGCNTGNTKTDEGVTITTGQIIAEEQLDLNSEVDFIFYNDVVYVLSEEKELELTKEKLDEVGKIETQYTSEVDNSLLSATKLDEGSTVYAIDDSMTTLVVDQGNELKAYEAIPEG
;
A
#
# COMPACT_ATOMS: atom_id res chain seq x y z
N MET A 1 70.03 -43.23 6.27
CA MET A 1 69.13 -43.19 7.45
C MET A 1 68.19 -41.99 7.29
N LYS A 2 66.87 -42.23 7.46
CA LYS A 2 65.76 -41.27 7.72
C LYS A 2 65.44 -40.27 6.58
N LYS A 3 64.52 -40.59 5.67
CA LYS A 3 63.04 -40.51 5.72
C LYS A 3 62.48 -39.07 5.69
N THR A 4 61.92 -38.74 4.52
CA THR A 4 60.62 -38.07 4.27
C THR A 4 60.27 -36.78 5.04
N LEU A 5 60.00 -35.70 4.30
CA LEU A 5 58.67 -35.05 4.12
C LEU A 5 58.92 -33.72 3.37
N LEU A 6 58.34 -33.45 2.20
CA LEU A 6 56.94 -33.07 1.94
C LEU A 6 56.67 -31.59 2.29
N VAL A 7 56.59 -30.79 1.20
CA VAL A 7 55.59 -29.73 0.94
C VAL A 7 55.72 -28.39 1.66
N SER A 8 55.26 -27.37 0.93
CA SER A 8 54.71 -26.09 1.41
C SER A 8 55.71 -25.00 1.77
N CYS A 9 55.84 -24.01 0.88
CA CYS A 9 55.26 -22.69 1.13
C CYS A 9 55.59 -21.77 -0.05
N LEU A 10 54.56 -21.23 -0.70
CA LEU A 10 54.12 -19.84 -0.50
C LEU A 10 55.02 -18.93 -1.36
N ILE A 11 54.55 -18.41 -2.48
CA ILE A 11 53.81 -17.15 -2.47
C ILE A 11 52.58 -17.20 -3.38
N LEU A 12 51.45 -16.85 -2.76
CA LEU A 12 50.16 -16.58 -3.37
C LEU A 12 50.25 -15.31 -4.23
N GLY A 13 49.76 -15.40 -5.46
CA GLY A 13 49.40 -14.26 -6.30
C GLY A 13 47.94 -14.36 -6.73
N LEU A 14 47.03 -14.64 -5.79
CA LEU A 14 45.59 -14.51 -6.01
C LEU A 14 45.15 -13.17 -5.41
N LEU A 15 45.30 -12.11 -6.20
CA LEU A 15 44.51 -10.89 -6.02
C LEU A 15 43.12 -11.14 -6.60
N VAL A 16 42.33 -11.96 -5.91
CA VAL A 16 40.87 -11.84 -5.98
C VAL A 16 40.53 -10.69 -5.06
N GLY A 17 40.34 -9.51 -5.65
CA GLY A 17 39.69 -8.41 -4.97
C GLY A 17 38.25 -8.80 -4.66
N CYS A 18 38.02 -9.30 -3.46
CA CYS A 18 36.72 -9.18 -2.80
C CYS A 18 36.46 -7.69 -2.61
N ASN A 19 35.72 -7.07 -3.53
CA ASN A 19 34.92 -5.92 -3.13
C ASN A 19 33.60 -6.47 -2.57
N THR A 20 33.64 -6.98 -1.34
CA THR A 20 32.48 -7.03 -0.45
C THR A 20 32.21 -5.58 -0.02
N GLY A 21 31.78 -4.77 -0.99
CA GLY A 21 31.09 -3.52 -0.76
C GLY A 21 29.64 -3.90 -0.55
N ASN A 22 29.31 -4.11 0.71
CA ASN A 22 27.97 -4.33 1.22
C ASN A 22 27.07 -3.14 0.83
N THR A 23 26.57 -3.11 -0.40
CA THR A 23 25.39 -2.32 -0.75
C THR A 23 24.21 -3.09 -0.20
N LYS A 24 24.01 -2.96 1.13
CA LYS A 24 22.65 -2.85 1.61
C LYS A 24 22.13 -1.61 0.91
N THR A 25 21.44 -1.83 -0.20
CA THR A 25 20.40 -0.92 -0.61
C THR A 25 19.50 -0.88 0.62
N ASP A 26 19.68 0.13 1.47
CA ASP A 26 18.59 0.62 2.28
C ASP A 26 17.54 1.05 1.27
N GLU A 27 16.68 0.11 0.90
CA GLU A 27 15.39 0.40 0.29
C GLU A 27 14.61 1.12 1.39
N GLY A 28 14.93 2.41 1.55
CA GLY A 28 14.18 3.28 2.44
C GLY A 28 12.75 3.26 1.96
N VAL A 29 11.88 2.59 2.72
CA VAL A 29 10.43 2.66 2.51
C VAL A 29 10.07 4.14 2.63
N THR A 30 9.80 4.77 1.49
CA THR A 30 9.29 6.15 1.46
C THR A 30 7.86 6.10 1.93
N ILE A 31 7.66 6.29 3.23
CA ILE A 31 6.33 6.44 3.82
C ILE A 31 5.72 7.72 3.26
N THR A 32 4.53 7.61 2.69
CA THR A 32 3.81 8.75 2.10
C THR A 32 2.86 9.40 3.10
N THR A 33 2.39 10.61 2.78
CA THR A 33 1.45 11.35 3.65
C THR A 33 0.16 10.57 3.83
N GLY A 34 -0.39 9.98 2.76
CA GLY A 34 -1.60 9.17 2.84
C GLY A 34 -1.43 7.92 3.69
N GLN A 35 -0.27 7.26 3.62
CA GLN A 35 0.05 6.13 4.51
C GLN A 35 0.08 6.58 5.98
N ILE A 36 0.67 7.75 6.29
CA ILE A 36 0.64 8.30 7.65
C ILE A 36 -0.80 8.53 8.11
N ILE A 37 -1.63 9.15 7.29
CA ILE A 37 -3.04 9.41 7.62
C ILE A 37 -3.80 8.10 7.84
N ALA A 38 -3.57 7.08 7.01
CA ALA A 38 -4.21 5.78 7.13
C ALA A 38 -3.86 5.09 8.46
N GLU A 39 -2.58 5.10 8.84
CA GLU A 39 -2.14 4.58 10.15
C GLU A 39 -2.74 5.39 11.31
N GLU A 40 -2.80 6.73 11.20
CA GLU A 40 -3.46 7.57 12.21
C GLU A 40 -4.96 7.21 12.36
N GLN A 41 -5.67 6.93 11.27
CA GLN A 41 -7.08 6.50 11.35
C GLN A 41 -7.21 5.15 12.07
N LEU A 42 -6.31 4.20 11.81
CA LEU A 42 -6.29 2.90 12.49
C LEU A 42 -5.94 3.03 13.98
N ASP A 43 -5.03 3.92 14.34
CA ASP A 43 -4.65 4.20 15.72
C ASP A 43 -5.81 4.86 16.50
N LEU A 44 -6.57 5.75 15.85
CA LEU A 44 -7.75 6.38 16.43
C LEU A 44 -8.91 5.39 16.59
N ASN A 45 -9.14 4.54 15.58
CA ASN A 45 -10.17 3.53 15.58
C ASN A 45 -9.74 2.32 14.73
N SER A 46 -9.39 1.21 15.37
CA SER A 46 -8.96 -0.01 14.67
C SER A 46 -10.04 -0.65 13.79
N GLU A 47 -11.30 -0.26 14.00
CA GLU A 47 -12.44 -0.73 13.21
C GLU A 47 -12.86 0.25 12.11
N VAL A 48 -12.08 1.31 11.86
CA VAL A 48 -12.37 2.27 10.80
C VAL A 48 -12.47 1.56 9.44
N ASP A 49 -13.50 1.91 8.68
CA ASP A 49 -13.67 1.50 7.29
C ASP A 49 -13.19 2.62 6.38
N PHE A 50 -12.11 2.37 5.64
CA PHE A 50 -11.60 3.30 4.63
C PHE A 50 -11.12 2.59 3.38
N ILE A 51 -11.02 3.38 2.31
CA ILE A 51 -10.34 3.06 1.07
C ILE A 51 -9.05 3.89 1.00
N PHE A 52 -7.95 3.26 0.63
CA PHE A 52 -6.70 3.95 0.32
C PHE A 52 -6.42 3.81 -1.17
N TYR A 53 -6.24 4.95 -1.85
CA TYR A 53 -6.02 4.99 -3.30
C TYR A 53 -5.32 6.28 -3.73
N ASN A 54 -4.29 6.14 -4.57
CA ASN A 54 -3.45 7.24 -5.07
C ASN A 54 -2.95 8.16 -3.94
N ASP A 55 -2.52 7.56 -2.83
CA ASP A 55 -2.04 8.27 -1.64
C ASP A 55 -3.12 9.10 -0.90
N VAL A 56 -4.40 8.84 -1.16
CA VAL A 56 -5.53 9.48 -0.48
C VAL A 56 -6.30 8.46 0.34
N VAL A 57 -6.68 8.84 1.57
CA VAL A 57 -7.51 8.05 2.46
C VAL A 57 -8.95 8.54 2.38
N TYR A 58 -9.89 7.64 2.10
CA TYR A 58 -11.32 7.91 2.01
C TYR A 58 -12.04 7.15 3.12
N VAL A 59 -12.62 7.84 4.09
CA VAL A 59 -13.29 7.21 5.25
C VAL A 59 -14.79 7.11 5.02
N LEU A 60 -15.39 6.01 5.44
CA LEU A 60 -16.83 5.79 5.36
C LEU A 60 -17.60 6.93 6.06
N SER A 61 -18.50 7.57 5.32
CA SER A 61 -19.39 8.62 5.79
C SER A 61 -20.77 8.03 6.07
N GLU A 62 -20.98 7.52 7.29
CA GLU A 62 -22.19 6.77 7.68
C GLU A 62 -23.50 7.59 7.56
N GLU A 63 -23.40 8.91 7.67
CA GLU A 63 -24.56 9.81 7.67
C GLU A 63 -24.87 10.39 6.27
N LYS A 64 -24.05 10.10 5.26
CA LYS A 64 -24.20 10.66 3.92
C LYS A 64 -25.18 9.84 3.08
N GLU A 65 -26.41 10.33 2.98
CA GLU A 65 -27.40 9.79 2.04
C GLU A 65 -27.06 10.18 0.60
N LEU A 66 -26.95 9.17 -0.27
CA LEU A 66 -26.71 9.36 -1.70
C LEU A 66 -28.03 9.28 -2.47
N GLU A 67 -28.52 10.41 -2.99
CA GLU A 67 -29.68 10.47 -3.89
C GLU A 67 -29.29 10.18 -5.37
N LEU A 68 -28.37 9.24 -5.58
CA LEU A 68 -27.83 8.90 -6.89
C LEU A 68 -28.08 7.43 -7.24
N THR A 69 -28.28 7.15 -8.52
CA THR A 69 -28.30 5.78 -9.05
C THR A 69 -26.93 5.42 -9.59
N LYS A 70 -26.55 4.14 -9.51
CA LYS A 70 -25.26 3.60 -10.01
C LYS A 70 -24.94 4.03 -11.44
N GLU A 71 -25.96 4.17 -12.28
CA GLU A 71 -25.85 4.55 -13.70
C GLU A 71 -25.28 5.97 -13.92
N LYS A 72 -25.22 6.80 -12.88
CA LYS A 72 -24.69 8.17 -12.92
C LYS A 72 -23.28 8.30 -12.35
N LEU A 73 -22.68 7.19 -11.92
CA LEU A 73 -21.36 7.17 -11.31
C LEU A 73 -20.33 6.63 -12.30
N ASP A 74 -19.12 7.16 -12.22
CA ASP A 74 -18.01 6.69 -13.04
C ASP A 74 -17.22 5.62 -12.28
N GLU A 75 -17.01 4.46 -12.90
CA GLU A 75 -16.22 3.38 -12.30
C GLU A 75 -14.75 3.80 -12.22
N VAL A 76 -14.20 3.83 -11.00
CA VAL A 76 -12.78 4.08 -10.73
C VAL A 76 -12.00 2.78 -10.84
N GLY A 77 -12.56 1.70 -10.31
CA GLY A 77 -11.95 0.38 -10.33
C GLY A 77 -12.57 -0.54 -9.31
N LYS A 78 -11.79 -1.50 -8.83
CA LYS A 78 -12.21 -2.48 -7.82
C LYS A 78 -11.19 -2.57 -6.72
N ILE A 79 -11.63 -2.90 -5.51
CA ILE A 79 -10.72 -3.22 -4.40
C ILE A 79 -9.85 -4.41 -4.83
N GLU A 80 -8.54 -4.23 -4.79
CA GLU A 80 -7.55 -5.20 -5.22
C GLU A 80 -6.97 -6.00 -4.05
N THR A 81 -6.90 -5.37 -2.86
CA THR A 81 -6.32 -5.99 -1.66
C THR A 81 -6.88 -5.36 -0.39
N GLN A 82 -6.73 -6.08 0.72
CA GLN A 82 -6.84 -5.46 2.04
C GLN A 82 -5.68 -4.48 2.27
N TYR A 83 -5.97 -3.38 2.97
CA TYR A 83 -4.97 -2.38 3.30
C TYR A 83 -3.92 -2.93 4.28
N THR A 84 -2.66 -2.62 4.00
CA THR A 84 -1.52 -2.75 4.92
C THR A 84 -0.62 -1.52 4.74
N SER A 85 0.22 -1.21 5.73
CA SER A 85 1.17 -0.09 5.64
C SER A 85 2.24 -0.23 4.54
N GLU A 86 2.33 -1.40 3.91
CA GLU A 86 3.25 -1.71 2.82
C GLU A 86 2.56 -1.76 1.46
N VAL A 87 1.26 -1.43 1.38
CA VAL A 87 0.51 -1.49 0.12
C VAL A 87 1.02 -0.44 -0.88
N ASP A 88 1.06 -0.81 -2.16
CA ASP A 88 1.36 0.11 -3.25
C ASP A 88 0.23 1.14 -3.35
N ASN A 89 0.60 2.43 -3.30
CA ASN A 89 -0.34 3.55 -3.30
C ASN A 89 -1.23 3.61 -4.56
N SER A 90 -0.82 2.99 -5.66
CA SER A 90 -1.62 2.93 -6.88
C SER A 90 -2.74 1.88 -6.84
N LEU A 91 -2.70 0.95 -5.88
CA LEU A 91 -3.73 -0.07 -5.73
C LEU A 91 -4.91 0.47 -4.92
N LEU A 92 -6.11 0.12 -5.37
CA LEU A 92 -7.32 0.30 -4.56
C LEU A 92 -7.29 -0.71 -3.42
N SER A 93 -7.06 -0.23 -2.20
CA SER A 93 -7.06 -1.07 -1.01
C SER A 93 -8.07 -0.59 0.02
N ALA A 94 -8.57 -1.49 0.86
CA ALA A 94 -9.56 -1.15 1.88
C ALA A 94 -9.36 -1.94 3.16
N THR A 95 -9.89 -1.44 4.28
CA THR A 95 -9.79 -2.14 5.57
C THR A 95 -10.91 -3.14 5.83
N LYS A 96 -12.12 -2.90 5.27
CA LYS A 96 -13.31 -3.73 5.52
C LYS A 96 -14.03 -4.20 4.26
N LEU A 97 -13.73 -3.63 3.10
CA LEU A 97 -14.36 -4.02 1.83
C LEU A 97 -13.72 -5.28 1.26
N ASP A 98 -14.53 -6.16 0.68
CA ASP A 98 -14.05 -7.35 0.01
C ASP A 98 -13.28 -7.03 -1.28
N GLU A 99 -12.28 -7.86 -1.60
CA GLU A 99 -11.62 -7.81 -2.90
C GLU A 99 -12.64 -8.02 -4.03
N GLY A 100 -12.58 -7.17 -5.06
CA GLY A 100 -13.51 -7.15 -6.18
C GLY A 100 -14.72 -6.24 -6.00
N SER A 101 -14.92 -5.62 -4.82
CA SER A 101 -15.92 -4.57 -4.63
C SER A 101 -15.66 -3.41 -5.61
N THR A 102 -16.67 -3.04 -6.40
CA THR A 102 -16.55 -1.94 -7.35
C THR A 102 -16.60 -0.59 -6.64
N VAL A 103 -15.65 0.26 -6.96
CA VAL A 103 -15.50 1.62 -6.46
C VAL A 103 -15.83 2.59 -7.58
N TYR A 104 -16.67 3.56 -7.28
CA TYR A 104 -17.10 4.60 -8.20
C TYR A 104 -16.75 5.99 -7.67
N ALA A 105 -16.66 6.97 -8.56
CA ALA A 105 -16.59 8.38 -8.22
C ALA A 105 -17.93 9.06 -8.49
N ILE A 106 -18.29 10.03 -7.64
CA ILE A 106 -19.48 10.88 -7.87
C ILE A 106 -19.19 11.94 -8.93
N ASP A 107 -17.95 12.39 -9.00
CA ASP A 107 -17.47 13.41 -9.93
C ASP A 107 -15.96 13.31 -10.12
N ASP A 108 -15.43 14.06 -11.08
CA ASP A 108 -14.00 14.11 -11.41
C ASP A 108 -13.11 14.64 -10.27
N SER A 109 -13.67 15.23 -9.21
CA SER A 109 -12.88 15.82 -8.12
C SER A 109 -12.24 14.76 -7.22
N MET A 110 -12.72 13.51 -7.29
CA MET A 110 -12.25 12.41 -6.43
C MET A 110 -12.28 12.79 -4.94
N THR A 111 -13.27 13.60 -4.52
CA THR A 111 -13.46 13.97 -3.10
C THR A 111 -14.39 13.00 -2.38
N THR A 112 -15.22 12.27 -3.13
CA THR A 112 -16.07 11.22 -2.60
C THR A 112 -16.02 10.01 -3.52
N LEU A 113 -15.69 8.86 -2.95
CA LEU A 113 -15.85 7.56 -3.57
C LEU A 113 -17.14 6.91 -3.08
N VAL A 114 -17.68 6.02 -3.90
CA VAL A 114 -18.90 5.29 -3.62
C VAL A 114 -18.67 3.82 -3.85
N VAL A 115 -19.16 2.98 -2.95
CA VAL A 115 -19.11 1.53 -3.09
C VAL A 115 -20.50 0.96 -3.04
N ASP A 116 -20.76 0.04 -3.96
CA ASP A 116 -21.99 -0.74 -3.99
C ASP A 116 -21.89 -1.95 -3.06
N GLN A 117 -22.69 -1.94 -1.99
CA GLN A 117 -22.82 -3.07 -1.07
C GLN A 117 -24.17 -3.78 -1.24
N GLY A 118 -24.55 -4.02 -2.51
CA GLY A 118 -25.71 -4.80 -2.92
C GLY A 118 -27.01 -3.98 -2.89
N ASN A 119 -27.46 -3.58 -1.70
CA ASN A 119 -28.73 -2.86 -1.50
C ASN A 119 -28.55 -1.36 -1.25
N GLU A 120 -27.32 -0.93 -0.97
CA GLU A 120 -27.02 0.44 -0.57
C GLU A 120 -25.71 0.90 -1.22
N LEU A 121 -25.67 2.18 -1.59
CA LEU A 121 -24.46 2.87 -1.95
C LEU A 121 -23.88 3.53 -0.70
N LYS A 122 -22.65 3.17 -0.35
CA LYS A 122 -21.92 3.76 0.77
C LYS A 122 -20.95 4.81 0.26
N ALA A 123 -20.95 5.99 0.87
CA ALA A 123 -20.04 7.09 0.53
C ALA A 123 -18.78 7.04 1.38
N TYR A 124 -17.62 7.26 0.77
CA TYR A 124 -16.32 7.40 1.41
C TYR A 124 -15.74 8.78 1.07
N GLU A 125 -15.44 9.59 2.06
CA GLU A 125 -14.99 10.97 1.88
C GLU A 125 -13.49 11.09 2.07
N ALA A 126 -12.83 11.79 1.15
CA ALA A 126 -11.39 12.01 1.20
C ALA A 126 -11.02 12.82 2.45
N ILE A 127 -10.02 12.35 3.20
CA ILE A 127 -9.35 13.15 4.22
C ILE A 127 -8.35 14.06 3.51
N PRO A 128 -8.52 15.39 3.57
CA PRO A 128 -7.58 16.32 2.96
C PRO A 128 -6.23 16.26 3.66
N GLU A 129 -5.15 16.35 2.89
CA GLU A 129 -3.83 16.66 3.44
C GLU A 129 -3.84 18.09 4.00
N GLY A 130 -3.40 18.25 5.24
CA GLY A 130 -3.39 19.52 5.98
C GLY A 130 -2.28 20.48 5.57
#